data_AF-A0A2V5TTU0-F1
#
_entry.id   AF-A0A2V5TTU0-F1
#
_cell.length_a   1.000
_cell.length_b   1.000
_cell.length_c   1.000
_cell.angle_alpha   90.00
_cell.angle_beta   90.00
_cell.angle_gamma   90.00
#
_symmetry.space_group_name_H-M   'P 1'
#
loop_
_entity.id
_entity.type
_entity.pdbx_description
1 polymer ?
#
loop_
_entity_poly.entity_id
_entity_poly.type
_entity_poly.pdbx_seq_one_letter_code
_entity_poly.pdbx_strand_id
1 'polypeptide(L)'
;MSKLTRTGFMLLLLSLFASPAANSNSSVARKQTIPESRGQSGTLQKMIVESGMVTMELDLDRLSGDGSLVAKVVQLRFDVAANSFFSVLVFNDLLRGPEQGSMALVPQYSIELPSALMASINQLAVEKLPSAERFDLAVRDAKTGFTFFNIEGHQYDYDANGRLLSIQGGRLLTSKEFAEALGQPADAGSAVGRISIGAAMRPIEITQLVNGEPKSLIMPPLNGAAGTEVPTLVSGPDVIVGDLPDMEQLGSAGTQLGLAVATTSCNNGDQPVDWFALPNTDHPVIPQNLYRMSGGANNNERFEQIGHSWMKHAFFALEGNACNLGCNTSGCATGSHLCPGCSDPYDAGLNGDQTGIGSRAWVNPFTGNFPSNANDHTGHNHDGVSHRIRVEVNDLNTTLNQGATYFAEAQYIAPSEYTWCQAHPGQCNMFNNASYRQFTVSGTTNFTFSPLGSTFRMQPAIMAWTGATVNQVEPDPTNDGIWFMGYKVSNPTTGVWHYEYALYNENLDRSIQSFSVPLGAAVNISNIDFHAPPQEPGWANDGTVNNQGYSSTPWAVTPVSDSITWNTETIAQNQNANAIRFGTLYNFRFDADQPPQSANAT
;
A
#
# COMPACT_ATOMS: atom_id res chain seq x y z
N MET A 1 15.41 -30.01 -36.22
CA MET A 1 16.50 -30.19 -35.23
C MET A 1 16.84 -28.82 -34.66
N SER A 2 16.67 -28.72 -33.35
CA SER A 2 16.79 -27.52 -32.51
C SER A 2 18.26 -27.13 -32.28
N LYS A 3 18.53 -25.83 -32.07
CA LYS A 3 19.30 -25.35 -30.92
C LYS A 3 19.05 -23.86 -30.66
N LEU A 4 18.73 -23.59 -29.39
CA LEU A 4 18.40 -22.33 -28.73
C LEU A 4 19.49 -21.27 -28.86
N THR A 5 19.08 -20.00 -28.92
CA THR A 5 19.89 -18.85 -28.48
C THR A 5 19.08 -18.05 -27.46
N ARG A 6 19.60 -17.98 -26.22
CA ARG A 6 19.08 -17.17 -25.12
C ARG A 6 19.56 -15.72 -25.29
N THR A 7 18.65 -14.77 -25.29
CA THR A 7 18.96 -13.33 -25.23
C THR A 7 18.80 -12.89 -23.77
N GLY A 8 19.91 -12.74 -23.06
CA GLY A 8 19.93 -12.11 -21.73
C GLY A 8 20.00 -10.59 -21.90
N PHE A 9 19.07 -9.87 -21.27
CA PHE A 9 19.07 -8.42 -21.18
C PHE A 9 20.08 -8.01 -20.08
N MET A 10 21.24 -7.49 -20.49
CA MET A 10 22.25 -6.91 -19.60
C MET A 10 21.95 -5.42 -19.49
N LEU A 11 21.67 -4.94 -18.28
CA LEU A 11 21.42 -3.52 -17.98
C LEU A 11 22.74 -2.75 -18.18
N LEU A 12 22.79 -1.86 -19.17
CA LEU A 12 23.91 -0.92 -19.37
C LEU A 12 23.84 0.20 -18.32
N LEU A 13 24.71 0.17 -17.31
CA LEU A 13 25.09 1.37 -16.56
C LEU A 13 26.21 2.10 -17.33
N LEU A 14 25.84 3.15 -18.08
CA LEU A 14 26.81 4.10 -18.65
C LEU A 14 27.35 5.05 -17.56
N SER A 15 28.62 4.85 -17.24
CA SER A 15 29.69 5.85 -17.12
C SER A 15 29.31 7.35 -17.08
N LEU A 16 29.49 7.96 -15.90
CA LEU A 16 29.71 9.40 -15.72
C LEU A 16 31.02 9.63 -14.95
N PHE A 17 32.15 9.73 -15.67
CA PHE A 17 33.41 10.26 -15.14
C PHE A 17 34.17 11.03 -16.22
N ALA A 18 34.34 12.35 -16.02
CA ALA A 18 35.41 13.24 -16.51
C ALA A 18 35.08 14.68 -16.03
N SER A 19 35.96 15.56 -15.54
CA SER A 19 37.40 15.62 -15.20
C SER A 19 37.62 16.93 -14.38
N PRO A 20 38.85 17.23 -13.89
CA PRO A 20 39.30 18.62 -14.05
C PRO A 20 40.68 18.79 -14.69
N ALA A 21 40.76 19.90 -15.44
CA ALA A 21 41.89 20.76 -15.81
C ALA A 21 43.10 20.18 -16.58
N ALA A 22 43.30 20.75 -17.76
CA ALA A 22 44.45 20.60 -18.64
C ALA A 22 45.70 21.33 -18.10
N ASN A 23 46.86 20.68 -18.21
CA ASN A 23 48.11 21.38 -18.53
C ASN A 23 49.12 20.44 -19.23
N SER A 24 49.89 21.04 -20.13
CA SER A 24 50.68 20.47 -21.24
C SER A 24 52.03 19.83 -20.87
N ASN A 25 52.39 18.70 -21.52
CA ASN A 25 53.47 18.57 -22.53
C ASN A 25 54.06 17.14 -22.65
N SER A 26 54.03 16.63 -23.88
CA SER A 26 54.90 15.63 -24.56
C SER A 26 55.65 14.53 -23.77
N SER A 27 55.39 13.25 -24.09
CA SER A 27 56.31 12.41 -24.90
C SER A 27 55.99 10.90 -24.86
N VAL A 28 55.99 10.30 -26.06
CA VAL A 28 56.28 8.90 -26.44
C VAL A 28 55.39 7.76 -25.91
N ALA A 29 54.80 7.05 -26.89
CA ALA A 29 53.99 5.86 -26.75
C ALA A 29 54.69 4.69 -26.06
N ARG A 30 54.05 4.16 -25.02
CA ARG A 30 54.26 2.79 -24.53
C ARG A 30 52.91 2.08 -24.59
N LYS A 31 52.83 1.01 -25.40
CA LYS A 31 51.72 0.05 -25.36
C LYS A 31 51.58 -0.46 -23.92
N GLN A 32 50.61 0.06 -23.19
CA GLN A 32 50.07 -0.57 -22.00
C GLN A 32 48.72 -1.17 -22.39
N THR A 33 48.66 -2.49 -22.29
CA THR A 33 47.42 -3.26 -22.18
C THR A 33 46.45 -2.52 -21.26
N ILE A 34 45.29 -2.14 -21.80
CA ILE A 34 44.17 -1.63 -21.03
C ILE A 34 43.80 -2.75 -20.04
N PRO A 35 43.90 -2.56 -18.72
CA PRO A 35 43.32 -3.51 -17.79
C PRO A 35 41.81 -3.41 -17.97
N GLU A 36 41.14 -4.56 -18.13
CA GLU A 36 39.69 -4.68 -17.96
C GLU A 36 39.28 -3.82 -16.76
N SER A 37 38.26 -2.97 -16.93
CA SER A 37 37.76 -2.11 -15.86
C SER A 37 37.25 -2.98 -14.73
N ARG A 38 38.12 -3.33 -13.78
CA ARG A 38 37.72 -3.96 -12.53
C ARG A 38 36.81 -2.96 -11.84
N GLY A 39 35.52 -3.28 -11.71
CA GLY A 39 34.60 -2.46 -10.95
C GLY A 39 35.14 -2.25 -9.53
N GLN A 40 34.78 -1.14 -8.89
CA GLN A 40 35.26 -0.89 -7.54
C GLN A 40 34.60 -1.86 -6.56
N SER A 41 35.38 -2.39 -5.62
CA SER A 41 34.85 -3.19 -4.51
C SER A 41 34.67 -2.28 -3.30
N GLY A 42 33.62 -2.49 -2.51
CA GLY A 42 33.31 -1.62 -1.39
C GLY A 42 31.87 -1.74 -0.91
N THR A 43 31.53 -0.91 0.07
CA THR A 43 30.17 -0.88 0.64
C THR A 43 29.39 0.25 -0.03
N LEU A 44 28.29 -0.10 -0.71
CA LEU A 44 27.28 0.83 -1.21
C LEU A 44 26.13 0.86 -0.22
N GLN A 45 25.71 2.05 0.19
CA GLN A 45 24.59 2.24 1.11
C GLN A 45 23.56 3.16 0.46
N LYS A 46 22.30 2.73 0.45
CA LYS A 46 21.16 3.61 0.20
C LYS A 46 20.67 4.09 1.56
N MET A 47 20.70 5.40 1.75
CA MET A 47 20.38 6.05 3.02
C MET A 47 19.10 6.87 2.86
N ILE A 48 18.29 6.98 3.90
CA ILE A 48 17.14 7.91 3.97
C ILE A 48 17.31 8.88 5.13
N VAL A 49 16.49 9.94 5.13
CA VAL A 49 16.43 10.88 6.25
C VAL A 49 15.83 10.20 7.48
N GLU A 50 16.60 10.19 8.56
CA GLU A 50 16.17 9.75 9.89
C GLU A 50 15.50 10.89 10.64
N SER A 51 16.14 12.04 10.67
CA SER A 51 15.64 13.30 11.22
C SER A 51 16.37 14.45 10.56
N GLY A 52 15.85 15.67 10.66
CA GLY A 52 16.53 16.80 10.07
C GLY A 52 15.81 18.11 10.29
N MET A 53 16.41 19.15 9.75
CA MET A 53 15.94 20.51 9.88
C MET A 53 16.14 21.25 8.57
N VAL A 54 15.11 21.98 8.17
CA VAL A 54 15.17 22.93 7.07
C VAL A 54 14.95 24.32 7.61
N THR A 55 15.83 25.24 7.23
CA THR A 55 15.66 26.67 7.48
C THR A 55 15.51 27.36 6.14
N MET A 56 14.43 28.14 6.00
CA MET A 56 14.22 29.04 4.87
C MET A 56 14.24 30.49 5.37
N GLU A 57 15.09 31.31 4.79
CA GLU A 57 15.09 32.77 4.99
C GLU A 57 14.43 33.39 3.77
N LEU A 58 13.25 34.01 3.95
CA LEU A 58 12.44 34.58 2.87
C LEU A 58 12.35 36.10 3.02
N ASP A 59 12.63 36.83 1.96
CA ASP A 59 12.39 38.27 1.85
C ASP A 59 10.94 38.49 1.41
N LEU A 60 10.06 38.78 2.37
CA LEU A 60 8.62 38.89 2.12
C LEU A 60 8.27 40.09 1.23
N ASP A 61 9.08 41.14 1.22
CA ASP A 61 8.82 42.31 0.37
C ASP A 61 9.01 42.00 -1.11
N ARG A 62 9.82 40.97 -1.42
CA ARG A 62 9.92 40.45 -2.79
C ARG A 62 8.78 39.52 -3.18
N LEU A 63 7.89 39.21 -2.24
CA LEU A 63 6.69 38.39 -2.44
C LEU A 63 5.40 39.22 -2.32
N SER A 64 5.42 40.35 -1.62
CA SER A 64 4.35 41.34 -1.58
C SER A 64 4.64 42.43 -2.62
N GLY A 65 3.79 42.57 -3.64
CA GLY A 65 3.97 43.55 -4.73
C GLY A 65 3.80 45.04 -4.34
N ASP A 66 4.21 45.44 -3.12
CA ASP A 66 4.06 46.80 -2.59
C ASP A 66 5.27 47.71 -2.86
N GLY A 67 6.39 47.18 -3.36
CA GLY A 67 7.56 47.96 -3.77
C GLY A 67 8.33 48.59 -2.61
N SER A 68 8.21 48.07 -1.40
CA SER A 68 9.00 48.52 -0.24
C SER A 68 10.51 48.25 -0.43
N LEU A 69 11.35 49.23 -0.10
CA LEU A 69 12.83 49.18 -0.28
C LEU A 69 13.58 48.59 0.94
N VAL A 70 12.88 48.09 1.97
CA VAL A 70 13.49 47.63 3.23
C VAL A 70 13.17 46.16 3.50
N ALA A 71 14.06 45.26 3.06
CA ALA A 71 13.88 43.81 3.14
C ALA A 71 13.34 43.30 4.49
N LYS A 72 12.10 42.82 4.50
CA LYS A 72 11.47 42.09 5.59
C LYS A 72 11.79 40.60 5.48
N VAL A 73 12.98 40.23 5.95
CA VAL A 73 13.42 38.83 5.98
C VAL A 73 12.78 38.10 7.16
N VAL A 74 12.04 37.03 6.86
CA VAL A 74 11.49 36.10 7.86
C VAL A 74 12.21 34.76 7.79
N GLN A 75 12.42 34.16 8.96
CA GLN A 75 13.01 32.84 9.07
C GLN A 75 11.91 31.82 9.36
N LEU A 76 11.75 30.85 8.45
CA LEU A 76 10.90 29.69 8.63
C LEU A 76 11.76 28.49 8.99
N ARG A 77 11.36 27.78 10.05
CA ARG A 77 12.04 26.58 10.52
C ARG A 77 11.08 25.40 10.42
N PHE A 78 11.57 24.33 9.83
CA PHE A 78 10.86 23.08 9.69
C PHE A 78 11.70 21.95 10.24
N ASP A 79 11.05 21.02 10.93
CA ASP A 79 11.62 19.69 11.07
C ASP A 79 11.35 18.91 9.79
N VAL A 80 12.26 18.00 9.46
CA VAL A 80 12.01 17.02 8.40
C VAL A 80 11.31 15.82 9.01
N ALA A 81 10.16 15.45 8.46
CA ALA A 81 9.42 14.28 8.91
C ALA A 81 10.34 13.05 8.84
N ALA A 82 10.39 12.29 9.94
CA ALA A 82 11.20 11.08 10.01
C ALA A 82 10.83 10.14 8.86
N ASN A 83 11.82 9.44 8.32
CA ASN A 83 11.64 8.45 7.25
C ASN A 83 11.21 9.07 5.91
N SER A 84 11.39 10.38 5.73
CA SER A 84 11.20 11.02 4.43
C SER A 84 12.02 10.31 3.34
N PHE A 85 11.38 9.97 2.22
CA PHE A 85 11.96 9.19 1.11
C PHE A 85 12.93 9.98 0.22
N PHE A 86 13.60 10.99 0.77
CA PHE A 86 14.75 11.63 0.14
C PHE A 86 15.98 10.74 0.37
N SER A 87 16.27 9.86 -0.59
CA SER A 87 17.39 8.92 -0.48
C SER A 87 18.69 9.48 -1.05
N VAL A 88 19.80 9.09 -0.44
CA VAL A 88 21.16 9.33 -0.97
C VAL A 88 21.93 8.03 -1.08
N LEU A 89 22.79 7.96 -2.09
CA LEU A 89 23.74 6.86 -2.25
C LEU A 89 25.10 7.26 -1.67
N VAL A 90 25.66 6.40 -0.82
CA VAL A 90 26.99 6.55 -0.23
C VAL A 90 27.81 5.32 -0.58
N PHE A 91 28.99 5.50 -1.17
CA PHE A 91 29.89 4.39 -1.49
C PHE A 91 31.27 4.62 -0.87
N ASN A 92 31.68 3.69 0.00
CA ASN A 92 32.90 3.81 0.82
C ASN A 92 32.98 5.18 1.50
N ASP A 93 31.96 5.50 2.29
CA ASP A 93 31.85 6.73 3.09
C ASP A 93 31.81 8.05 2.30
N LEU A 94 31.74 7.97 0.96
CA LEU A 94 31.67 9.12 0.08
C LEU A 94 30.29 9.22 -0.56
N LEU A 95 29.67 10.39 -0.48
CA LEU A 95 28.41 10.69 -1.16
C LEU A 95 28.56 10.46 -2.67
N ARG A 96 27.57 9.81 -3.29
CA ARG A 96 27.43 9.66 -4.74
C ARG A 96 26.32 10.54 -5.30
N GLY A 97 25.37 10.91 -4.45
CA GLY A 97 24.32 11.89 -4.75
C GLY A 97 22.97 11.43 -4.25
N PRO A 98 21.97 12.33 -4.27
CA PRO A 98 20.59 11.99 -3.99
C PRO A 98 19.91 11.28 -5.16
N GLU A 99 18.95 10.41 -4.86
CA GLU A 99 17.98 9.90 -5.82
C GLU A 99 16.70 10.75 -5.78
N GLN A 100 15.81 10.54 -6.75
CA GLN A 100 14.50 11.21 -6.76
C GLN A 100 13.72 10.84 -5.49
N GLY A 101 13.18 11.85 -4.82
CA GLY A 101 12.52 11.70 -3.52
C GLY A 101 12.29 13.05 -2.86
N SER A 102 11.64 13.05 -1.69
CA SER A 102 11.26 14.29 -1.01
C SER A 102 11.41 14.23 0.50
N MET A 103 11.67 15.40 1.09
CA MET A 103 11.68 15.67 2.52
C MET A 103 10.40 16.42 2.88
N ALA A 104 9.48 15.76 3.59
CA ALA A 104 8.28 16.43 4.08
C ALA A 104 8.66 17.39 5.22
N LEU A 105 8.13 18.61 5.16
CA LEU A 105 8.47 19.69 6.09
C LEU A 105 7.34 19.88 7.10
N VAL A 106 7.69 19.81 8.38
CA VAL A 106 6.78 20.06 9.50
C VAL A 106 7.12 21.43 10.10
N PRO A 107 6.25 22.44 9.98
CA PRO A 107 6.55 23.79 10.46
C PRO A 107 6.63 23.81 11.99
N GLN A 108 7.67 24.46 12.53
CA GLN A 108 7.87 24.61 13.98
C GLN A 108 7.06 25.77 14.56
N TYR A 109 6.86 26.85 13.80
CA TYR A 109 6.04 28.01 14.16
C TYR A 109 5.48 28.67 12.88
N SER A 110 4.28 29.26 12.93
CA SER A 110 3.69 29.98 11.78
C SER A 110 3.85 31.51 11.92
N ILE A 111 4.40 32.15 10.89
CA ILE A 111 4.46 33.61 10.70
C ILE A 111 3.45 33.98 9.59
N GLU A 112 3.01 35.23 9.51
CA GLU A 112 2.22 35.71 8.36
C GLU A 112 3.01 35.56 7.04
N LEU A 113 2.44 34.79 6.11
CA LEU A 113 2.98 34.52 4.78
C LEU A 113 1.92 34.85 3.70
N PRO A 114 2.31 35.01 2.42
CA PRO A 114 1.36 35.11 1.33
C PRO A 114 0.35 33.95 1.36
N SER A 115 -0.93 34.25 1.09
CA SER A 115 -2.04 33.31 1.28
C SER A 115 -1.85 31.96 0.59
N ALA A 116 -1.28 31.96 -0.62
CA ALA A 116 -0.99 30.75 -1.38
C ALA A 116 0.07 29.87 -0.69
N LEU A 117 1.13 30.46 -0.13
CA LEU A 117 2.16 29.71 0.59
C LEU A 117 1.68 29.26 1.96
N MET A 118 0.90 30.11 2.64
CA MET A 118 0.32 29.79 3.94
C MET A 118 -0.67 28.62 3.84
N ALA A 119 -1.48 28.55 2.79
CA ALA A 119 -2.40 27.43 2.56
C ALA A 119 -1.68 26.07 2.48
N SER A 120 -0.41 26.06 2.08
CA SER A 120 0.41 24.86 1.90
C SER A 120 1.42 24.62 3.01
N ILE A 121 1.53 25.50 4.03
CA ILE A 121 2.65 25.49 5.00
C ILE A 121 2.79 24.16 5.77
N ASN A 122 1.67 23.49 6.04
CA ASN A 122 1.61 22.21 6.76
C ASN A 122 1.83 20.99 5.84
N GLN A 123 2.06 21.21 4.56
CA GLN A 123 2.22 20.16 3.54
C GLN A 123 3.30 20.50 2.52
N LEU A 124 4.30 21.30 2.92
CA LEU A 124 5.46 21.58 2.06
C LEU A 124 6.42 20.39 2.05
N ALA A 125 7.12 20.22 0.92
CA ALA A 125 8.22 19.29 0.79
C ALA A 125 9.38 19.91 0.01
N VAL A 126 10.61 19.53 0.37
CA VAL A 126 11.79 19.72 -0.50
C VAL A 126 11.94 18.47 -1.35
N GLU A 127 11.82 18.60 -2.67
CA GLU A 127 11.84 17.49 -3.61
C GLU A 127 13.09 17.53 -4.50
N LYS A 128 13.71 16.37 -4.70
CA LYS A 128 14.72 16.14 -5.73
C LYS A 128 14.04 15.95 -7.09
N LEU A 129 14.29 16.88 -8.00
CA LEU A 129 13.72 16.84 -9.34
C LEU A 129 14.47 15.84 -10.24
N PRO A 130 13.83 15.31 -11.30
CA PRO A 130 14.51 14.51 -12.31
C PRO A 130 15.75 15.20 -12.89
N SER A 131 16.79 14.45 -13.23
CA SER A 131 18.05 15.02 -13.76
C SER A 131 17.90 15.75 -15.11
N ALA A 132 16.79 15.56 -15.81
CA ALA A 132 16.45 16.26 -17.03
C ALA A 132 15.88 17.68 -16.77
N GLU A 133 15.47 17.98 -15.54
CA GLU A 133 14.95 19.29 -15.16
C GLU A 133 16.06 20.32 -15.02
N ARG A 134 15.71 21.60 -15.22
CA ARG A 134 16.66 22.72 -15.08
C ARG A 134 17.19 22.87 -13.67
N PHE A 135 16.37 22.57 -12.67
CA PHE A 135 16.70 22.74 -11.26
C PHE A 135 16.83 21.37 -10.60
N ASP A 136 17.73 21.28 -9.62
CA ASP A 136 18.03 20.02 -8.97
C ASP A 136 17.07 19.76 -7.78
N LEU A 137 16.69 20.80 -7.04
CA LEU A 137 15.72 20.72 -5.94
C LEU A 137 14.63 21.80 -6.08
N ALA A 138 13.45 21.53 -5.53
CA ALA A 138 12.36 22.50 -5.40
C ALA A 138 11.60 22.37 -4.08
N VAL A 139 10.98 23.46 -3.64
CA VAL A 139 10.01 23.48 -2.53
C VAL A 139 8.61 23.45 -3.13
N ARG A 140 7.83 22.43 -2.80
CA ARG A 140 6.52 22.14 -3.41
C ARG A 140 5.47 21.84 -2.36
N ASP A 141 4.22 22.02 -2.75
CA ASP A 141 3.09 21.43 -2.06
C ASP A 141 3.05 19.91 -2.31
N ALA A 142 3.19 19.11 -1.27
CA ALA A 142 3.30 17.65 -1.37
C ALA A 142 2.02 16.97 -1.87
N LYS A 143 0.86 17.64 -1.78
CA LYS A 143 -0.44 17.07 -2.17
C LYS A 143 -0.82 17.43 -3.61
N THR A 144 -0.51 18.66 -4.02
CA THR A 144 -0.94 19.21 -5.31
C THR A 144 0.19 19.27 -6.34
N GLY A 145 1.45 19.16 -5.90
CA GLY A 145 2.63 19.30 -6.74
C GLY A 145 2.98 20.75 -7.10
N PHE A 146 2.21 21.74 -6.61
CA PHE A 146 2.42 23.16 -6.87
C PHE A 146 3.80 23.59 -6.41
N THR A 147 4.59 24.20 -7.30
CA THR A 147 5.96 24.61 -7.01
C THR A 147 5.99 26.03 -6.49
N PHE A 148 6.49 26.24 -5.28
CA PHE A 148 6.70 27.59 -4.75
C PHE A 148 8.06 28.14 -5.16
N PHE A 149 9.12 27.36 -4.92
CA PHE A 149 10.49 27.80 -5.14
C PHE A 149 11.32 26.73 -5.84
N ASN A 150 12.11 27.14 -6.82
CA ASN A 150 13.23 26.35 -7.32
C ASN A 150 14.49 26.68 -6.50
N ILE A 151 15.34 25.70 -6.24
CA ILE A 151 16.57 25.89 -5.47
C ILE A 151 17.77 25.89 -6.42
N GLU A 152 18.58 26.94 -6.36
CA GLU A 152 19.76 27.10 -7.21
C GLU A 152 21.04 27.35 -6.38
N GLY A 153 22.14 26.72 -6.78
CA GLY A 153 23.47 26.95 -6.23
C GLY A 153 23.76 26.22 -4.91
N HIS A 154 22.90 25.30 -4.49
CA HIS A 154 23.16 24.47 -3.32
C HIS A 154 24.31 23.48 -3.57
N GLN A 155 24.97 23.11 -2.48
CA GLN A 155 26.01 22.09 -2.45
C GLN A 155 25.62 21.00 -1.47
N TYR A 156 25.80 19.75 -1.88
CA TYR A 156 25.66 18.59 -1.00
C TYR A 156 26.98 18.29 -0.33
N ASP A 157 26.95 18.10 0.98
CA ASP A 157 28.06 17.61 1.78
C ASP A 157 27.58 16.44 2.66
N TYR A 158 28.44 15.47 2.92
CA TYR A 158 28.13 14.30 3.73
C TYR A 158 29.26 13.97 4.68
N ASP A 159 28.99 14.05 5.98
CA ASP A 159 29.89 13.55 7.03
C ASP A 159 29.54 12.10 7.34
N ALA A 160 30.42 11.17 6.97
CA ALA A 160 30.22 9.75 7.23
C ALA A 160 30.27 9.38 8.72
N ASN A 161 31.01 10.12 9.54
CA ASN A 161 31.12 9.83 10.99
C ASN A 161 29.80 10.14 11.70
N GLY A 162 29.21 11.31 11.40
CA GLY A 162 27.91 11.72 11.91
C GLY A 162 26.71 11.21 11.09
N ARG A 163 26.96 10.55 9.95
CA ARG A 163 25.97 10.22 8.91
C ARG A 163 25.08 11.42 8.56
N LEU A 164 25.69 12.60 8.46
CA LEU A 164 24.97 13.86 8.33
C LEU A 164 25.03 14.33 6.88
N LEU A 165 23.87 14.45 6.23
CA LEU A 165 23.72 15.16 4.96
C LEU A 165 23.49 16.64 5.24
N SER A 166 24.30 17.50 4.62
CA SER A 166 24.11 18.95 4.64
C SER A 166 23.91 19.46 3.22
N ILE A 167 22.88 20.29 3.04
CA ILE A 167 22.63 21.01 1.78
C ILE A 167 22.68 22.49 2.10
N GLN A 168 23.72 23.16 1.61
CA GLN A 168 24.03 24.55 1.97
C GLN A 168 24.17 25.43 0.74
N GLY A 169 24.01 26.74 0.92
CA GLY A 169 24.20 27.73 -0.15
C GLY A 169 23.03 27.85 -1.14
N GLY A 170 21.91 27.15 -0.92
CA GLY A 170 20.75 27.19 -1.80
C GLY A 170 20.07 28.56 -1.81
N ARG A 171 19.82 29.11 -2.99
CA ARG A 171 18.97 30.28 -3.22
C ARG A 171 17.57 29.83 -3.60
N LEU A 172 16.56 30.40 -2.97
CA LEU A 172 15.15 30.18 -3.31
C LEU A 172 14.76 31.16 -4.43
N LEU A 173 14.42 30.62 -5.59
CA LEU A 173 13.94 31.36 -6.75
C LEU A 173 12.43 31.16 -6.90
N THR A 174 11.68 32.23 -7.05
CA THR A 174 10.22 32.15 -7.28
C THR A 174 9.94 31.32 -8.52
N SER A 175 9.08 30.30 -8.41
CA SER A 175 8.68 29.50 -9.56
C SER A 175 7.81 30.32 -10.52
N LYS A 176 7.61 29.83 -11.75
CA LYS A 176 6.66 30.44 -12.69
C LYS A 176 5.22 30.38 -12.15
N GLU A 177 4.83 29.23 -11.61
CA GLU A 177 3.49 28.98 -11.03
C GLU A 177 3.21 29.92 -9.87
N PHE A 178 4.19 30.13 -8.99
CA PHE A 178 4.04 30.99 -7.83
C PHE A 178 4.04 32.47 -8.20
N ALA A 179 4.89 32.88 -9.15
CA ALA A 179 4.88 34.24 -9.69
C ALA A 179 3.52 34.60 -10.32
N GLU A 180 2.91 33.66 -11.06
CA GLU A 180 1.55 33.82 -11.60
C GLU A 180 0.50 33.91 -10.49
N ALA A 181 0.57 33.07 -9.46
CA ALA A 181 -0.35 33.10 -8.32
C ALA A 181 -0.24 34.40 -7.49
N LEU A 182 0.93 35.03 -7.48
CA LEU A 182 1.16 36.34 -6.85
C LEU A 182 0.75 37.53 -7.74
N GLY A 183 0.29 37.28 -8.97
CA GLY A 183 -0.05 38.31 -9.95
C GLY A 183 1.16 39.05 -10.52
N GLN A 184 2.37 38.48 -10.39
CA GLN A 184 3.65 39.09 -10.76
C GLN A 184 4.50 38.14 -11.62
N PRO A 185 4.03 37.76 -12.83
CA PRO A 185 4.72 36.76 -13.66
C PRO A 185 6.13 37.17 -14.10
N ALA A 186 6.45 38.48 -14.06
CA ALA A 186 7.79 38.99 -14.37
C ALA A 186 8.86 38.60 -13.35
N ASP A 187 8.46 38.23 -12.13
CA ASP A 187 9.37 37.86 -11.04
C ASP A 187 9.68 36.36 -10.98
N ALA A 188 9.21 35.59 -11.97
CA ALA A 188 9.59 34.19 -12.12
C ALA A 188 11.12 34.06 -12.29
N GLY A 189 11.76 33.29 -11.41
CA GLY A 189 13.20 33.11 -11.36
C GLY A 189 13.95 34.14 -10.52
N SER A 190 13.27 35.14 -9.95
CA SER A 190 13.88 36.11 -9.02
C SER A 190 14.26 35.43 -7.70
N ALA A 191 15.44 35.77 -7.16
CA ALA A 191 15.88 35.26 -5.87
C ALA A 191 15.16 36.00 -4.73
N VAL A 192 14.43 35.24 -3.93
CA VAL A 192 13.58 35.74 -2.83
C VAL A 192 13.98 35.19 -1.46
N GLY A 193 15.02 34.38 -1.41
CA GLY A 193 15.47 33.82 -0.15
C GLY A 193 16.63 32.84 -0.24
N ARG A 194 16.92 32.20 0.89
CA ARG A 194 17.93 31.15 1.04
C ARG A 194 17.36 29.95 1.77
N ILE A 195 17.92 28.79 1.50
CA ILE A 195 17.56 27.54 2.17
C ILE A 195 18.82 26.78 2.60
N SER A 196 18.76 26.25 3.81
CA SER A 196 19.76 25.36 4.39
C SER A 196 19.07 24.14 4.97
N ILE A 197 19.65 22.96 4.71
CA ILE A 197 19.11 21.66 5.14
C ILE A 197 20.22 20.89 5.86
N GLY A 198 19.90 20.35 7.03
CA GLY A 198 20.75 19.38 7.72
C GLY A 198 19.90 18.17 8.08
N ALA A 199 20.33 16.96 7.68
CA ALA A 199 19.59 15.73 7.89
C ALA A 199 20.52 14.61 8.39
N ALA A 200 20.18 14.02 9.52
CA ALA A 200 20.76 12.76 9.94
C ALA A 200 20.24 11.66 9.00
N MET A 201 21.15 10.84 8.48
CA MET A 201 20.88 9.82 7.48
C MET A 201 21.08 8.43 8.08
N ARG A 202 20.22 7.48 7.69
CA ARG A 202 20.36 6.09 8.09
C ARG A 202 20.27 5.14 6.90
N PRO A 203 21.03 4.03 6.90
CA PRO A 203 20.99 3.07 5.80
C PRO A 203 19.69 2.28 5.82
N ILE A 204 19.03 2.18 4.67
CA ILE A 204 17.92 1.25 4.42
C ILE A 204 18.36 0.05 3.60
N GLU A 205 19.45 0.17 2.86
CA GLU A 205 20.06 -0.90 2.07
C GLU A 205 21.57 -0.79 2.19
N ILE A 206 22.25 -1.90 2.46
CA ILE A 206 23.71 -2.01 2.50
C ILE A 206 24.11 -3.14 1.55
N THR A 207 24.76 -2.78 0.46
CA THR A 207 25.19 -3.69 -0.60
C THR A 207 26.70 -3.78 -0.64
N GLN A 208 27.24 -4.99 -0.50
CA GLN A 208 28.68 -5.26 -0.65
C GLN A 208 28.98 -5.52 -2.13
N LEU A 209 29.76 -4.64 -2.76
CA LEU A 209 30.22 -4.78 -4.14
C LEU A 209 31.59 -5.45 -4.18
N VAL A 210 31.74 -6.45 -5.06
CA VAL A 210 33.04 -7.04 -5.43
C VAL A 210 33.18 -6.93 -6.93
N ASN A 211 34.21 -6.20 -7.36
CA ASN A 211 34.43 -5.86 -8.77
C ASN A 211 33.24 -5.15 -9.44
N GLY A 212 32.47 -4.35 -8.69
CA GLY A 212 31.27 -3.66 -9.18
C GLY A 212 29.99 -4.49 -9.14
N GLU A 213 30.07 -5.78 -8.81
CA GLU A 213 28.93 -6.69 -8.73
C GLU A 213 28.45 -6.88 -7.29
N PRO A 214 27.12 -6.87 -7.02
CA PRO A 214 26.56 -7.16 -5.70
C PRO A 214 26.88 -8.59 -5.25
N LYS A 215 27.53 -8.72 -4.08
CA LYS A 215 27.85 -10.00 -3.45
C LYS A 215 26.96 -10.31 -2.25
N SER A 216 26.43 -9.29 -1.57
CA SER A 216 25.53 -9.41 -0.42
C SER A 216 24.70 -8.13 -0.31
N LEU A 217 23.46 -8.27 0.15
CA LEU A 217 22.54 -7.17 0.42
C LEU A 217 21.95 -7.35 1.82
N ILE A 218 22.01 -6.30 2.64
CA ILE A 218 21.49 -6.25 4.01
C ILE A 218 20.52 -5.07 4.08
N MET A 219 19.32 -5.29 4.60
CA MET A 219 18.35 -4.24 4.90
C MET A 219 18.41 -3.95 6.41
N PRO A 220 19.09 -2.88 6.85
CA PRO A 220 19.23 -2.62 8.29
C PRO A 220 17.88 -2.24 8.91
N PRO A 221 17.62 -2.65 10.16
CA PRO A 221 16.45 -2.19 10.89
C PRO A 221 16.52 -0.66 11.02
N LEU A 222 15.36 -0.01 10.86
CA LEU A 222 15.21 1.43 10.95
C LEU A 222 15.26 1.86 12.41
N ASN A 223 16.43 1.80 13.03
CA ASN A 223 16.67 2.35 14.35
C ASN A 223 16.66 3.88 14.23
N GLY A 224 15.50 4.51 14.49
CA GLY A 224 15.47 5.93 14.77
C GLY A 224 16.11 6.19 16.12
N ALA A 225 16.97 7.20 16.22
CA ALA A 225 17.37 7.86 17.44
C ALA A 225 16.12 8.42 18.13
N ALA A 226 15.45 7.54 18.86
CA ALA A 226 14.48 7.90 19.86
C ALA A 226 15.21 8.74 20.92
N GLY A 227 14.93 10.04 20.94
CA GLY A 227 14.37 10.55 22.19
C GLY A 227 13.22 9.60 22.54
N THR A 228 13.29 9.02 23.73
CA THR A 228 12.38 8.04 24.37
C THR A 228 10.90 8.14 23.99
N GLU A 229 10.55 7.80 22.76
CA GLU A 229 9.20 7.49 22.33
C GLU A 229 9.32 6.21 21.48
N VAL A 230 9.24 5.09 22.18
CA VAL A 230 8.68 3.85 21.60
C VAL A 230 7.40 4.26 20.87
N PRO A 231 7.13 3.79 19.64
CA PRO A 231 5.83 3.99 19.01
C PRO A 231 4.76 3.70 20.06
N THR A 232 3.86 4.66 20.30
CA THR A 232 2.84 4.48 21.34
C THR A 232 1.90 3.39 20.86
N LEU A 233 2.10 2.18 21.38
CA LEU A 233 1.21 1.05 21.17
C LEU A 233 -0.20 1.46 21.63
N VAL A 234 -1.21 1.01 20.91
CA VAL A 234 -2.59 1.25 21.31
C VAL A 234 -2.91 0.38 22.54
N SER A 235 -3.84 0.82 23.38
CA SER A 235 -4.24 0.01 24.52
C SER A 235 -4.99 -1.24 24.06
N GLY A 236 -4.69 -2.38 24.69
CA GLY A 236 -5.27 -3.68 24.33
C GLY A 236 -4.44 -4.47 23.32
N PRO A 237 -4.88 -5.69 22.96
CA PRO A 237 -4.34 -6.42 21.82
C PRO A 237 -4.75 -5.73 20.51
N ASP A 238 -3.87 -5.75 19.51
CA ASP A 238 -4.12 -5.16 18.19
C ASP A 238 -3.29 -5.88 17.13
N VAL A 239 -3.85 -6.89 16.45
CA VAL A 239 -3.15 -7.58 15.36
C VAL A 239 -3.47 -6.97 14.01
N ILE A 240 -2.45 -6.39 13.37
CA ILE A 240 -2.56 -5.80 12.04
C ILE A 240 -1.77 -6.62 11.00
N VAL A 241 -2.18 -6.52 9.74
CA VAL A 241 -1.31 -6.93 8.62
C VAL A 241 -0.26 -5.85 8.38
N GLY A 242 0.96 -6.12 8.81
CA GLY A 242 2.10 -5.23 8.70
C GLY A 242 2.76 -5.18 7.32
N ASP A 243 2.82 -6.31 6.61
CA ASP A 243 3.32 -6.35 5.23
C ASP A 243 2.78 -7.55 4.46
N LEU A 244 2.65 -7.38 3.15
CA LEU A 244 2.37 -8.43 2.16
C LEU A 244 3.58 -8.54 1.21
N PRO A 245 4.68 -9.19 1.63
CA PRO A 245 5.97 -9.09 0.94
C PRO A 245 6.05 -9.89 -0.37
N ASP A 246 5.22 -10.91 -0.55
CA ASP A 246 5.31 -11.82 -1.69
C ASP A 246 3.96 -12.46 -2.05
N MET A 247 3.85 -12.95 -3.28
CA MET A 247 2.69 -13.72 -3.76
C MET A 247 3.16 -14.81 -4.71
N GLU A 248 2.67 -16.03 -4.49
CA GLU A 248 3.07 -17.20 -5.27
C GLU A 248 1.89 -17.89 -5.96
N GLN A 249 2.12 -18.40 -7.17
CA GLN A 249 1.25 -19.39 -7.80
C GLN A 249 1.67 -20.78 -7.35
N LEU A 250 0.84 -21.45 -6.55
CA LEU A 250 1.16 -22.73 -5.91
C LEU A 250 0.54 -23.95 -6.61
N GLY A 251 -0.39 -23.73 -7.53
CA GLY A 251 -1.00 -24.81 -8.29
C GLY A 251 -2.04 -24.34 -9.30
N SER A 252 -2.62 -25.30 -10.01
CA SER A 252 -3.66 -25.08 -11.01
C SER A 252 -4.62 -26.27 -11.08
N ALA A 253 -5.87 -26.00 -11.45
CA ALA A 253 -6.88 -27.01 -11.71
C ALA A 253 -7.87 -26.47 -12.77
N GLY A 254 -8.00 -27.16 -13.90
CA GLY A 254 -8.85 -26.69 -15.01
C GLY A 254 -8.41 -25.30 -15.51
N THR A 255 -9.31 -24.33 -15.46
CA THR A 255 -9.07 -22.93 -15.85
C THR A 255 -8.60 -22.05 -14.70
N GLN A 256 -8.43 -22.61 -13.51
CA GLN A 256 -8.17 -21.87 -12.28
C GLN A 256 -6.75 -22.08 -11.76
N LEU A 257 -6.29 -21.09 -11.00
CA LEU A 257 -5.03 -21.10 -10.28
C LEU A 257 -5.28 -21.00 -8.77
N GLY A 258 -4.36 -21.59 -8.01
CA GLY A 258 -4.30 -21.46 -6.56
C GLY A 258 -3.13 -20.55 -6.22
N LEU A 259 -3.42 -19.39 -5.65
CA LEU A 259 -2.42 -18.42 -5.22
C LEU A 259 -2.39 -18.33 -3.68
N ALA A 260 -1.28 -17.84 -3.16
CA ALA A 260 -1.17 -17.44 -1.76
C ALA A 260 -0.26 -16.22 -1.62
N VAL A 261 -0.49 -15.45 -0.56
CA VAL A 261 0.23 -14.20 -0.27
C VAL A 261 1.01 -14.42 1.02
N ALA A 262 2.29 -14.03 1.03
CA ALA A 262 3.06 -13.96 2.26
C ALA A 262 2.51 -12.84 3.14
N THR A 263 2.51 -13.02 4.45
CA THR A 263 1.98 -12.03 5.41
C THR A 263 2.94 -11.82 6.54
N THR A 264 3.12 -10.57 6.96
CA THR A 264 3.74 -10.23 8.25
C THR A 264 2.67 -9.65 9.15
N SER A 265 2.29 -10.36 10.21
CA SER A 265 1.44 -9.80 11.27
C SER A 265 2.26 -8.94 12.21
N CYS A 266 1.62 -7.97 12.85
CA CYS A 266 2.24 -7.15 13.89
C CYS A 266 1.24 -6.86 15.00
N ASN A 267 1.70 -6.98 16.25
CA ASN A 267 0.93 -6.53 17.39
C ASN A 267 1.22 -5.04 17.63
N ASN A 268 0.29 -4.18 17.23
CA ASN A 268 0.34 -2.74 17.43
C ASN A 268 -0.21 -2.31 18.80
N GLY A 269 -0.59 -3.28 19.62
CA GLY A 269 -1.18 -3.12 20.93
C GLY A 269 -0.19 -3.32 22.07
N ASP A 270 -0.55 -2.84 23.26
CA ASP A 270 0.23 -2.95 24.49
C ASP A 270 -0.03 -4.25 25.27
N GLN A 271 -0.95 -5.09 24.80
CA GLN A 271 -1.21 -6.44 25.35
C GLN A 271 -0.83 -7.53 24.35
N PRO A 272 -0.42 -8.72 24.82
CA PRO A 272 -0.22 -9.88 23.95
C PRO A 272 -1.49 -10.28 23.19
N VAL A 273 -1.32 -10.79 21.97
CA VAL A 273 -2.38 -11.45 21.18
C VAL A 273 -2.16 -12.95 21.25
N ASP A 274 -3.20 -13.75 21.48
CA ASP A 274 -3.07 -15.20 21.61
C ASP A 274 -2.74 -15.86 20.27
N TRP A 275 -1.88 -16.89 20.28
CA TRP A 275 -1.33 -17.55 19.09
C TRP A 275 -1.24 -19.08 19.24
N PHE A 276 -2.16 -19.66 20.03
CA PHE A 276 -2.11 -21.07 20.39
C PHE A 276 -2.43 -21.96 19.20
N ALA A 277 -1.61 -22.99 18.94
CA ALA A 277 -1.93 -23.96 17.89
C ALA A 277 -3.22 -24.75 18.19
N LEU A 278 -3.92 -25.18 17.13
CA LEU A 278 -5.00 -26.16 17.21
C LEU A 278 -4.55 -27.39 18.03
N PRO A 279 -5.44 -28.00 18.84
CA PRO A 279 -6.89 -27.78 18.88
C PRO A 279 -7.36 -26.61 19.77
N ASN A 280 -6.46 -25.78 20.30
CA ASN A 280 -6.89 -24.52 20.91
C ASN A 280 -7.53 -23.62 19.83
N THR A 281 -8.53 -22.85 20.20
CA THR A 281 -9.31 -21.99 19.31
C THR A 281 -9.06 -20.51 19.53
N ASP A 282 -8.03 -20.14 20.30
CA ASP A 282 -7.61 -18.75 20.51
C ASP A 282 -6.30 -18.46 19.77
N HIS A 283 -6.46 -18.20 18.47
CA HIS A 283 -5.40 -17.77 17.56
C HIS A 283 -6.01 -17.11 16.32
N PRO A 284 -5.27 -16.26 15.60
CA PRO A 284 -5.79 -15.64 14.40
C PRO A 284 -6.07 -16.62 13.27
N VAL A 285 -7.15 -16.36 12.56
CA VAL A 285 -7.40 -16.90 11.22
C VAL A 285 -7.09 -15.85 10.16
N ILE A 286 -6.54 -16.29 9.03
CA ILE A 286 -5.92 -15.39 8.04
C ILE A 286 -6.54 -15.65 6.66
N PRO A 287 -7.67 -14.99 6.32
CA PRO A 287 -8.19 -14.98 4.94
C PRO A 287 -7.30 -14.12 4.03
N GLN A 288 -7.27 -14.49 2.75
CA GLN A 288 -6.55 -13.75 1.71
C GLN A 288 -7.45 -13.53 0.49
N ASN A 289 -7.28 -12.38 -0.16
CA ASN A 289 -8.11 -11.95 -1.29
C ASN A 289 -7.25 -11.34 -2.40
N LEU A 290 -7.73 -11.44 -3.64
CA LEU A 290 -7.12 -10.82 -4.82
C LEU A 290 -8.15 -10.01 -5.59
N TYR A 291 -7.78 -8.78 -5.93
CA TYR A 291 -8.62 -7.83 -6.65
C TYR A 291 -7.95 -7.38 -7.95
N ARG A 292 -8.78 -7.03 -8.93
CA ARG A 292 -8.41 -6.41 -10.20
C ARG A 292 -9.10 -5.06 -10.33
N MET A 293 -8.32 -4.02 -10.59
CA MET A 293 -8.83 -2.73 -11.04
C MET A 293 -8.64 -2.59 -12.56
N SER A 294 -9.72 -2.32 -13.29
CA SER A 294 -9.70 -2.30 -14.77
C SER A 294 -10.86 -1.47 -15.34
N GLY A 295 -10.93 -1.37 -16.68
CA GLY A 295 -12.04 -0.73 -17.39
C GLY A 295 -11.95 0.80 -17.49
N GLY A 296 -12.72 1.37 -18.40
CA GLY A 296 -12.67 2.79 -18.76
C GLY A 296 -11.34 3.20 -19.40
N ALA A 297 -11.21 4.50 -19.71
CA ALA A 297 -10.03 5.03 -20.38
C ALA A 297 -8.73 4.94 -19.56
N ASN A 298 -8.85 4.83 -18.23
CA ASN A 298 -7.73 4.86 -17.28
C ASN A 298 -7.53 3.55 -16.50
N ASN A 299 -8.23 2.46 -16.86
CA ASN A 299 -8.20 1.19 -16.12
C ASN A 299 -8.54 1.30 -14.63
N ASN A 300 -9.45 2.22 -14.29
CA ASN A 300 -9.89 2.45 -12.92
C ASN A 300 -11.42 2.59 -12.79
N GLU A 301 -12.16 2.18 -13.82
CA GLU A 301 -13.62 2.23 -13.78
C GLU A 301 -14.20 1.22 -12.79
N ARG A 302 -13.61 0.03 -12.68
CA ARG A 302 -14.11 -1.09 -11.89
C ARG A 302 -13.04 -1.62 -10.94
N PHE A 303 -13.44 -1.95 -9.72
CA PHE A 303 -12.62 -2.63 -8.73
C PHE A 303 -13.33 -3.91 -8.30
N GLU A 304 -12.79 -5.05 -8.71
CA GLU A 304 -13.45 -6.35 -8.67
C GLU A 304 -12.62 -7.35 -7.87
N GLN A 305 -13.22 -8.06 -6.91
CA GLN A 305 -12.56 -9.21 -6.30
C GLN A 305 -12.64 -10.39 -7.26
N ILE A 306 -11.49 -10.93 -7.64
CA ILE A 306 -11.37 -12.01 -8.62
C ILE A 306 -11.01 -13.35 -7.98
N GLY A 307 -10.66 -13.35 -6.69
CA GLY A 307 -10.39 -14.56 -5.95
C GLY A 307 -10.31 -14.34 -4.45
N HIS A 308 -10.55 -15.41 -3.70
CA HIS A 308 -10.38 -15.48 -2.26
C HIS A 308 -9.97 -16.88 -1.82
N SER A 309 -9.31 -16.97 -0.67
CA SER A 309 -8.95 -18.23 -0.03
C SER A 309 -9.92 -18.61 1.08
N TRP A 310 -9.86 -19.86 1.52
CA TRP A 310 -10.18 -20.22 2.92
C TRP A 310 -9.13 -19.57 3.87
N MET A 311 -9.09 -19.92 5.16
CA MET A 311 -8.26 -19.19 6.12
C MET A 311 -7.14 -20.05 6.69
N LYS A 312 -5.90 -19.55 6.65
CA LYS A 312 -4.82 -20.17 7.43
C LYS A 312 -5.12 -20.01 8.92
N HIS A 313 -4.86 -21.05 9.69
CA HIS A 313 -4.76 -20.96 11.15
C HIS A 313 -3.33 -20.59 11.58
N ALA A 314 -3.20 -19.56 12.41
CA ALA A 314 -1.97 -19.29 13.15
C ALA A 314 -1.63 -20.45 14.11
N PHE A 315 -0.34 -20.64 14.40
CA PHE A 315 0.11 -21.76 15.25
C PHE A 315 1.38 -21.47 16.06
N PHE A 316 2.19 -20.50 15.63
CA PHE A 316 3.40 -20.08 16.32
C PHE A 316 3.79 -18.65 15.92
N ALA A 317 4.15 -17.80 16.87
CA ALA A 317 4.63 -16.43 16.64
C ALA A 317 6.15 -16.30 16.81
N LEU A 318 6.84 -15.77 15.80
CA LEU A 318 8.31 -15.68 15.77
C LEU A 318 8.93 -14.50 16.56
N GLU A 319 8.13 -13.50 16.95
CA GLU A 319 8.57 -12.32 17.72
C GLU A 319 9.65 -11.45 17.03
N GLY A 320 9.46 -11.16 15.75
CA GLY A 320 10.26 -10.17 15.03
C GLY A 320 9.89 -8.72 15.37
N ASN A 321 10.56 -7.76 14.71
CA ASN A 321 10.22 -6.33 14.80
C ASN A 321 10.04 -5.71 13.40
N ALA A 322 9.48 -6.46 12.46
CA ALA A 322 9.35 -6.06 11.06
C ALA A 322 8.46 -4.82 10.86
N CYS A 323 7.53 -4.56 11.78
CA CYS A 323 6.74 -3.32 11.78
C CYS A 323 7.42 -2.12 12.43
N ASN A 324 8.57 -2.31 13.08
CA ASN A 324 9.28 -1.29 13.87
C ASN A 324 8.41 -0.70 15.00
N LEU A 325 7.63 -1.53 15.70
CA LEU A 325 6.74 -1.11 16.80
C LEU A 325 7.40 -1.24 18.18
N GLY A 326 8.68 -1.66 18.22
CA GLY A 326 9.44 -1.76 19.46
C GLY A 326 9.18 -3.06 20.20
N CYS A 327 9.19 -4.18 19.46
CA CYS A 327 8.97 -5.53 19.97
C CYS A 327 9.53 -5.75 21.38
N ASN A 328 8.61 -6.06 22.30
CA ASN A 328 8.89 -6.28 23.71
C ASN A 328 8.34 -7.63 24.16
N THR A 329 9.25 -8.59 24.36
CA THR A 329 8.93 -9.93 24.85
C THR A 329 8.96 -10.04 26.37
N SER A 330 9.28 -8.96 27.09
CA SER A 330 9.33 -8.97 28.54
C SER A 330 7.93 -9.18 29.14
N GLY A 331 7.77 -10.24 29.93
CA GLY A 331 6.48 -10.58 30.54
C GLY A 331 5.45 -11.18 29.59
N CYS A 332 5.85 -11.53 28.37
CA CYS A 332 4.99 -12.17 27.37
C CYS A 332 5.52 -13.57 27.01
N ALA A 333 4.61 -14.55 26.85
CA ALA A 333 4.96 -15.93 26.55
C ALA A 333 5.09 -16.17 25.04
N THR A 334 6.30 -15.92 24.53
CA THR A 334 6.69 -16.02 23.12
C THR A 334 6.28 -17.33 22.44
N GLY A 335 5.94 -17.28 21.16
CA GLY A 335 5.57 -18.46 20.37
C GLY A 335 4.10 -18.84 20.52
N SER A 336 3.57 -18.78 21.74
CA SER A 336 2.14 -18.99 22.03
C SER A 336 1.31 -17.70 22.07
N HIS A 337 1.95 -16.55 22.02
CA HIS A 337 1.36 -15.23 21.89
C HIS A 337 2.19 -14.46 20.86
N LEU A 338 1.63 -13.43 20.22
CA LEU A 338 2.39 -12.38 19.55
C LEU A 338 2.56 -11.21 20.53
N CYS A 339 3.79 -10.97 20.96
CA CYS A 339 4.06 -10.01 22.04
C CYS A 339 3.88 -8.55 21.60
N PRO A 340 3.66 -7.61 22.55
CA PRO A 340 3.50 -6.19 22.25
C PRO A 340 4.62 -5.63 21.36
N GLY A 341 4.23 -4.96 20.27
CA GLY A 341 5.15 -4.39 19.28
C GLY A 341 5.87 -5.41 18.40
N CYS A 342 5.64 -6.72 18.59
CA CYS A 342 6.32 -7.77 17.84
C CYS A 342 5.58 -8.14 16.56
N SER A 343 6.28 -8.83 15.65
CA SER A 343 5.76 -9.24 14.34
C SER A 343 6.01 -10.71 14.05
N ASP A 344 5.10 -11.36 13.33
CA ASP A 344 5.26 -12.74 12.90
C ASP A 344 5.10 -12.87 11.37
N PRO A 345 6.18 -13.20 10.63
CA PRO A 345 6.12 -13.43 9.19
C PRO A 345 5.78 -14.89 8.82
N TYR A 346 4.89 -15.04 7.85
CA TYR A 346 4.61 -16.27 7.13
C TYR A 346 4.86 -16.08 5.64
N ASP A 347 5.61 -17.00 5.03
CA ASP A 347 5.80 -17.01 3.58
C ASP A 347 4.52 -17.46 2.85
N ALA A 348 4.49 -17.23 1.53
CA ALA A 348 3.31 -17.53 0.71
C ALA A 348 3.05 -19.04 0.64
N GLY A 349 4.10 -19.87 0.59
CA GLY A 349 3.99 -21.33 0.59
C GLY A 349 3.30 -21.88 1.84
N LEU A 350 3.70 -21.40 3.02
CA LEU A 350 3.11 -21.73 4.31
C LEU A 350 1.66 -21.22 4.41
N ASN A 351 1.41 -20.01 3.91
CA ASN A 351 0.06 -19.46 3.84
C ASN A 351 -0.86 -20.20 2.88
N GLY A 352 -0.30 -20.85 1.87
CA GLY A 352 -1.02 -21.69 0.91
C GLY A 352 -0.91 -23.20 1.16
N ASP A 353 -0.42 -23.63 2.32
CA ASP A 353 -0.38 -25.04 2.69
C ASP A 353 -1.81 -25.50 2.99
N GLN A 354 -2.34 -26.33 2.10
CA GLN A 354 -3.73 -26.77 2.11
C GLN A 354 -4.08 -27.64 3.32
N THR A 355 -3.08 -28.11 4.08
CA THR A 355 -3.28 -28.86 5.33
C THR A 355 -3.45 -27.96 6.56
N GLY A 356 -3.13 -26.67 6.44
CA GLY A 356 -3.23 -25.65 7.49
C GLY A 356 -4.35 -24.63 7.29
N ILE A 357 -5.24 -24.86 6.32
CA ILE A 357 -6.25 -23.89 5.87
C ILE A 357 -7.67 -24.43 6.12
N GLY A 358 -8.41 -23.78 7.01
CA GLY A 358 -9.78 -24.10 7.37
C GLY A 358 -10.82 -23.20 6.68
N SER A 359 -12.04 -23.72 6.49
CA SER A 359 -13.11 -23.01 5.79
C SER A 359 -13.57 -21.74 6.50
N ARG A 360 -13.88 -20.70 5.72
CA ARG A 360 -14.51 -19.46 6.22
C ARG A 360 -15.83 -19.71 6.95
N ALA A 361 -16.58 -20.75 6.59
CA ALA A 361 -17.89 -21.02 7.19
C ALA A 361 -17.83 -21.44 8.68
N TRP A 362 -16.65 -21.80 9.19
CA TRP A 362 -16.47 -22.16 10.61
C TRP A 362 -16.30 -20.96 11.54
N VAL A 363 -15.95 -19.80 11.01
CA VAL A 363 -15.57 -18.63 11.78
C VAL A 363 -16.72 -17.63 11.82
N ASN A 364 -17.05 -17.15 13.02
CA ASN A 364 -17.76 -15.89 13.15
C ASN A 364 -16.74 -14.75 13.00
N PRO A 365 -16.81 -13.93 11.94
CA PRO A 365 -15.75 -12.98 11.59
C PRO A 365 -15.69 -11.76 12.51
N PHE A 366 -16.77 -11.43 13.23
CA PHE A 366 -16.80 -10.34 14.20
C PHE A 366 -16.13 -10.74 15.52
N THR A 367 -16.39 -11.97 15.99
CA THR A 367 -15.88 -12.48 17.27
C THR A 367 -14.59 -13.26 17.15
N GLY A 368 -14.22 -13.68 15.94
CA GLY A 368 -13.14 -14.62 15.68
C GLY A 368 -13.42 -16.07 16.10
N ASN A 369 -14.56 -16.38 16.74
CA ASN A 369 -14.81 -17.71 17.31
C ASN A 369 -14.93 -18.79 16.23
N PHE A 370 -14.30 -19.95 16.46
CA PHE A 370 -14.39 -21.15 15.62
C PHE A 370 -14.22 -22.43 16.45
N PRO A 371 -14.69 -23.59 15.96
CA PRO A 371 -14.53 -24.85 16.67
C PRO A 371 -13.12 -25.45 16.49
N SER A 372 -12.70 -26.30 17.42
CA SER A 372 -11.36 -26.92 17.43
C SER A 372 -11.05 -27.83 16.23
N ASN A 373 -12.06 -28.17 15.44
CA ASN A 373 -11.95 -28.99 14.23
C ASN A 373 -12.15 -28.17 12.94
N ALA A 374 -12.04 -26.84 12.98
CA ALA A 374 -12.21 -25.96 11.81
C ALA A 374 -11.22 -26.23 10.66
N ASN A 375 -10.13 -26.95 10.92
CA ASN A 375 -9.10 -27.37 9.96
C ASN A 375 -9.10 -28.90 9.70
N ASP A 376 -10.27 -29.53 9.72
CA ASP A 376 -10.43 -30.96 9.46
C ASP A 376 -10.45 -31.25 7.94
N HIS A 377 -9.43 -31.94 7.45
CA HIS A 377 -9.32 -32.36 6.04
C HIS A 377 -9.66 -33.83 5.79
N THR A 378 -10.24 -34.52 6.77
CA THR A 378 -10.67 -35.91 6.59
C THR A 378 -11.83 -35.98 5.59
N GLY A 379 -11.79 -36.94 4.68
CA GLY A 379 -12.89 -37.19 3.75
C GLY A 379 -12.81 -36.46 2.40
N HIS A 380 -11.76 -35.69 2.14
CA HIS A 380 -11.47 -35.15 0.80
C HIS A 380 -9.99 -35.16 0.43
N ASN A 381 -9.70 -34.88 -0.84
CA ASN A 381 -8.36 -34.76 -1.38
C ASN A 381 -8.19 -33.36 -2.00
N HIS A 382 -7.04 -32.73 -1.76
CA HIS A 382 -6.72 -31.45 -2.37
C HIS A 382 -6.27 -31.60 -3.82
N ASP A 383 -6.62 -30.61 -4.65
CA ASP A 383 -6.07 -30.35 -5.97
C ASP A 383 -5.19 -29.08 -5.96
N GLY A 384 -4.74 -28.60 -7.12
CA GLY A 384 -3.84 -27.45 -7.19
C GLY A 384 -4.42 -26.12 -6.66
N VAL A 385 -5.74 -26.02 -6.51
CA VAL A 385 -6.43 -24.77 -6.14
C VAL A 385 -7.17 -24.84 -4.81
N SER A 386 -7.44 -26.04 -4.29
CA SER A 386 -8.26 -26.25 -3.08
C SER A 386 -7.84 -25.31 -1.95
N HIS A 387 -8.79 -24.54 -1.40
CA HIS A 387 -8.64 -23.69 -0.21
C HIS A 387 -7.72 -22.47 -0.37
N ARG A 388 -6.92 -22.40 -1.44
CA ARG A 388 -6.05 -21.26 -1.78
C ARG A 388 -6.87 -20.11 -2.37
N ILE A 389 -6.22 -19.00 -2.68
CA ILE A 389 -6.86 -17.94 -3.48
C ILE A 389 -7.16 -18.53 -4.86
N ARG A 390 -8.43 -18.90 -5.06
CA ARG A 390 -8.92 -19.47 -6.31
C ARG A 390 -9.25 -18.33 -7.26
N VAL A 391 -8.60 -18.32 -8.42
CA VAL A 391 -8.77 -17.28 -9.45
C VAL A 391 -8.82 -17.90 -10.84
N GLU A 392 -9.63 -17.36 -11.74
CA GLU A 392 -9.63 -17.77 -13.14
C GLU A 392 -8.38 -17.25 -13.87
N VAL A 393 -7.75 -18.08 -14.69
CA VAL A 393 -6.59 -17.69 -15.52
C VAL A 393 -6.90 -16.47 -16.38
N ASN A 394 -8.13 -16.37 -16.88
CA ASN A 394 -8.55 -15.24 -17.71
C ASN A 394 -8.64 -13.92 -16.94
N ASP A 395 -8.79 -13.93 -15.63
CA ASP A 395 -8.80 -12.70 -14.84
C ASP A 395 -7.42 -12.09 -14.66
N LEU A 396 -6.37 -12.91 -14.75
CA LEU A 396 -4.97 -12.49 -14.66
C LEU A 396 -4.30 -12.31 -16.03
N ASN A 397 -4.84 -12.93 -17.08
CA ASN A 397 -4.22 -12.93 -18.40
C ASN A 397 -3.99 -11.50 -18.89
N THR A 398 -2.71 -11.11 -19.02
CA THR A 398 -2.34 -9.72 -19.31
C THR A 398 -2.65 -9.30 -20.75
N THR A 399 -2.95 -10.25 -21.64
CA THR A 399 -3.44 -9.95 -23.00
C THR A 399 -4.93 -9.61 -22.98
N LEU A 400 -5.71 -10.25 -22.10
CA LEU A 400 -7.15 -9.99 -21.94
C LEU A 400 -7.42 -8.76 -21.07
N ASN A 401 -6.55 -8.48 -20.09
CA ASN A 401 -6.72 -7.41 -19.11
C ASN A 401 -5.63 -6.35 -19.25
N GLN A 402 -5.51 -5.75 -20.43
CA GLN A 402 -4.46 -4.78 -20.73
C GLN A 402 -4.56 -3.53 -19.86
N GLY A 403 -3.49 -3.27 -19.10
CA GLY A 403 -3.39 -2.11 -18.20
C GLY A 403 -4.18 -2.26 -16.89
N ALA A 404 -4.74 -3.44 -16.61
CA ALA A 404 -5.30 -3.73 -15.30
C ALA A 404 -4.22 -3.72 -14.21
N THR A 405 -4.62 -3.36 -13.00
CA THR A 405 -3.77 -3.39 -11.79
C THR A 405 -4.36 -4.34 -10.77
N TYR A 406 -3.51 -4.98 -9.96
CA TYR A 406 -3.92 -6.06 -9.06
C TYR A 406 -3.51 -5.78 -7.63
N PHE A 407 -4.37 -6.13 -6.68
CA PHE A 407 -4.20 -5.85 -5.27
C PHE A 407 -4.42 -7.11 -4.46
N ALA A 408 -3.43 -7.48 -3.66
CA ALA A 408 -3.55 -8.52 -2.66
C ALA A 408 -4.03 -7.91 -1.35
N GLU A 409 -4.86 -8.63 -0.61
CA GLU A 409 -5.30 -8.28 0.74
C GLU A 409 -5.18 -9.51 1.63
N ALA A 410 -4.85 -9.28 2.89
CA ALA A 410 -5.04 -10.25 3.94
C ALA A 410 -5.69 -9.56 5.14
N GLN A 411 -6.20 -10.37 6.07
CA GLN A 411 -6.73 -9.92 7.35
C GLN A 411 -6.29 -10.88 8.46
N TYR A 412 -6.15 -10.39 9.69
CA TYR A 412 -5.97 -11.25 10.88
C TYR A 412 -7.20 -11.10 11.79
N ILE A 413 -7.97 -12.17 11.97
CA ILE A 413 -9.13 -12.14 12.87
C ILE A 413 -8.80 -12.96 14.11
N ALA A 414 -8.68 -12.31 15.27
CA ALA A 414 -8.27 -12.94 16.53
C ALA A 414 -9.40 -12.95 17.59
N PRO A 415 -9.76 -14.13 18.17
CA PRO A 415 -10.75 -14.21 19.25
C PRO A 415 -10.40 -13.40 20.50
N SER A 416 -9.11 -13.36 20.85
CA SER A 416 -8.60 -12.60 21.99
C SER A 416 -8.85 -11.08 21.88
N GLU A 417 -8.85 -10.50 20.68
CA GLU A 417 -9.19 -9.09 20.48
C GLU A 417 -10.66 -8.80 20.78
N TYR A 418 -11.58 -9.64 20.28
CA TYR A 418 -13.00 -9.52 20.59
C TYR A 418 -13.24 -9.69 22.09
N THR A 419 -12.66 -10.73 22.69
CA THR A 419 -12.79 -11.01 24.12
C THR A 419 -12.28 -9.83 24.97
N TRP A 420 -11.17 -9.21 24.57
CA TRP A 420 -10.66 -8.00 25.22
C TRP A 420 -11.63 -6.83 25.10
N CYS A 421 -12.13 -6.58 23.90
CA CYS A 421 -13.07 -5.49 23.63
C CYS A 421 -14.33 -5.58 24.49
N GLN A 422 -14.88 -6.78 24.70
CA GLN A 422 -16.04 -6.98 25.58
C GLN A 422 -15.78 -6.55 27.04
N ALA A 423 -14.56 -6.77 27.54
CA ALA A 423 -14.15 -6.32 28.87
C ALA A 423 -13.68 -4.85 28.90
N HIS A 424 -13.24 -4.30 27.75
CA HIS A 424 -12.68 -2.96 27.62
C HIS A 424 -13.24 -2.23 26.37
N PRO A 425 -14.49 -1.74 26.40
CA PRO A 425 -15.17 -1.17 25.22
C PRO A 425 -14.53 0.08 24.58
N GLY A 426 -13.47 0.65 25.18
CA GLY A 426 -12.68 1.76 24.63
C GLY A 426 -11.31 1.34 24.07
N GLN A 427 -11.03 0.04 24.01
CA GLN A 427 -9.75 -0.55 23.59
C GLN A 427 -10.00 -1.63 22.52
N CYS A 428 -10.95 -1.37 21.62
CA CYS A 428 -11.39 -2.30 20.59
C CYS A 428 -10.67 -1.98 19.28
N ASN A 429 -9.66 -2.80 18.94
CA ASN A 429 -8.82 -2.57 17.76
C ASN A 429 -9.20 -3.47 16.56
N MET A 430 -10.18 -4.37 16.70
CA MET A 430 -10.53 -5.42 15.72
C MET A 430 -11.02 -4.99 14.32
N PHE A 431 -10.98 -3.69 13.99
CA PHE A 431 -11.46 -3.10 12.72
C PHE A 431 -10.33 -2.51 11.86
N ASN A 432 -9.08 -2.65 12.28
CA ASN A 432 -7.89 -2.17 11.55
C ASN A 432 -7.05 -3.35 10.99
N ASN A 433 -7.60 -4.56 11.01
CA ASN A 433 -6.85 -5.79 10.85
C ASN A 433 -6.70 -6.26 9.40
N ALA A 434 -7.25 -5.53 8.44
CA ALA A 434 -7.05 -5.72 7.00
C ALA A 434 -5.99 -4.76 6.44
N SER A 435 -5.17 -5.24 5.50
CA SER A 435 -4.24 -4.40 4.74
C SER A 435 -4.14 -4.89 3.30
N TYR A 436 -3.78 -3.99 2.38
CA TYR A 436 -3.58 -4.35 0.99
C TYR A 436 -2.23 -3.90 0.43
N ARG A 437 -1.81 -4.56 -0.65
CA ARG A 437 -0.65 -4.15 -1.45
C ARG A 437 -0.89 -4.41 -2.93
N GLN A 438 -0.41 -3.52 -3.77
CA GLN A 438 -0.45 -3.71 -5.21
C GLN A 438 0.65 -4.69 -5.66
N PHE A 439 0.35 -5.52 -6.67
CA PHE A 439 1.30 -6.41 -7.30
C PHE A 439 1.30 -6.20 -8.83
N THR A 440 2.48 -6.24 -9.45
CA THR A 440 2.55 -6.46 -10.90
C THR A 440 2.23 -7.91 -11.19
N VAL A 441 1.36 -8.15 -12.16
CA VAL A 441 1.07 -9.48 -12.71
C VAL A 441 1.66 -9.56 -14.10
N SER A 442 2.44 -10.60 -14.38
CA SER A 442 2.89 -10.91 -15.74
C SER A 442 2.68 -12.38 -16.06
N GLY A 443 2.11 -12.65 -17.24
CA GLY A 443 1.82 -14.01 -17.68
C GLY A 443 0.51 -14.11 -18.46
N THR A 444 0.28 -15.27 -19.06
CA THR A 444 -0.98 -15.60 -19.74
C THR A 444 -1.54 -16.96 -19.34
N THR A 445 -0.70 -17.81 -18.73
CA THR A 445 -1.01 -19.20 -18.35
C THR A 445 -0.25 -19.59 -17.09
N ASN A 446 1.03 -19.20 -17.02
CA ASN A 446 1.82 -19.17 -15.79
C ASN A 446 2.09 -17.71 -15.45
N PHE A 447 1.94 -17.35 -14.18
CA PHE A 447 2.01 -15.98 -13.73
C PHE A 447 3.15 -15.79 -12.74
N THR A 448 3.76 -14.61 -12.81
CA THR A 448 4.67 -14.13 -11.78
C THR A 448 4.11 -12.86 -11.19
N PHE A 449 4.31 -12.70 -9.89
CA PHE A 449 3.85 -11.57 -9.11
C PHE A 449 5.07 -10.84 -8.57
N SER A 450 5.02 -9.51 -8.52
CA SER A 450 6.05 -8.74 -7.82
C SER A 450 5.39 -7.60 -7.05
N PRO A 451 5.74 -7.42 -5.76
CA PRO A 451 5.13 -6.39 -4.94
C PRO A 451 5.47 -4.99 -5.48
N LEU A 452 4.50 -4.09 -5.45
CA LEU A 452 4.66 -2.68 -5.79
C LEU A 452 4.40 -1.80 -4.57
N GLY A 453 5.26 -0.79 -4.40
CA GLY A 453 5.17 0.12 -3.26
C GLY A 453 5.26 -0.60 -1.91
N SER A 454 4.88 0.10 -0.84
CA SER A 454 4.68 -0.48 0.49
C SER A 454 3.26 -1.00 0.66
N THR A 455 3.05 -1.91 1.62
CA THR A 455 1.71 -2.29 2.07
C THR A 455 0.99 -1.07 2.67
N PHE A 456 -0.26 -0.86 2.27
CA PHE A 456 -1.17 0.08 2.91
C PHE A 456 -1.77 -0.61 4.13
N ARG A 457 -1.16 -0.34 5.29
CA ARG A 457 -1.55 -0.97 6.56
C ARG A 457 -2.92 -0.48 7.03
N MET A 458 -3.69 -1.36 7.67
CA MET A 458 -4.95 -1.03 8.36
C MET A 458 -6.01 -0.42 7.44
N GLN A 459 -6.02 -0.85 6.18
CA GLN A 459 -6.96 -0.42 5.15
C GLN A 459 -7.34 -1.61 4.27
N PRO A 460 -8.63 -1.89 4.04
CA PRO A 460 -9.04 -2.89 3.06
C PRO A 460 -8.77 -2.41 1.62
N ALA A 461 -8.62 -3.35 0.70
CA ALA A 461 -8.22 -3.12 -0.68
C ALA A 461 -9.20 -2.27 -1.48
N ILE A 462 -10.49 -2.24 -1.10
CA ILE A 462 -11.49 -1.35 -1.71
C ILE A 462 -11.07 0.13 -1.65
N MET A 463 -10.24 0.52 -0.67
CA MET A 463 -9.68 1.87 -0.54
C MET A 463 -8.68 2.22 -1.66
N ALA A 464 -8.19 1.24 -2.40
CA ALA A 464 -7.34 1.45 -3.58
C ALA A 464 -8.12 1.95 -4.81
N TRP A 465 -9.47 1.91 -4.79
CA TRP A 465 -10.29 2.24 -5.95
C TRP A 465 -10.31 3.74 -6.26
N THR A 466 -9.31 4.17 -7.03
CA THR A 466 -9.10 5.59 -7.35
C THR A 466 -10.30 6.24 -8.05
N GLY A 467 -10.74 7.38 -7.54
CA GLY A 467 -11.86 8.16 -8.07
C GLY A 467 -13.25 7.61 -7.71
N ALA A 468 -13.33 6.54 -6.92
CA ALA A 468 -14.58 6.14 -6.27
C ALA A 468 -14.76 6.89 -4.94
N THR A 469 -16.01 6.98 -4.49
CA THR A 469 -16.34 7.32 -3.11
C THR A 469 -16.52 6.02 -2.34
N VAL A 470 -15.81 5.85 -1.23
CA VAL A 470 -15.90 4.65 -0.38
C VAL A 470 -16.32 5.08 1.03
N ASN A 471 -17.40 4.47 1.53
CA ASN A 471 -17.93 4.73 2.86
C ASN A 471 -17.97 3.43 3.67
N GLN A 472 -17.45 3.48 4.89
CA GLN A 472 -17.60 2.42 5.89
C GLN A 472 -18.94 2.56 6.61
N VAL A 473 -19.59 1.43 6.90
CA VAL A 473 -20.85 1.37 7.65
C VAL A 473 -20.78 0.25 8.68
N GLU A 474 -21.27 0.53 9.88
CA GLU A 474 -21.45 -0.42 10.99
C GLU A 474 -22.96 -0.55 11.27
N PRO A 475 -23.65 -1.57 10.73
CA PRO A 475 -25.11 -1.66 10.78
C PRO A 475 -25.67 -1.91 12.19
N ASP A 476 -24.90 -2.58 13.05
CA ASP A 476 -25.30 -2.91 14.42
C ASP A 476 -24.10 -2.74 15.36
N PRO A 477 -23.80 -1.48 15.72
CA PRO A 477 -22.58 -1.18 16.42
C PRO A 477 -22.42 -1.99 17.69
N THR A 478 -21.20 -2.44 17.96
CA THR A 478 -20.82 -3.32 19.09
C THR A 478 -21.32 -4.76 19.04
N ASN A 479 -22.28 -5.11 18.17
CA ASN A 479 -22.87 -6.45 18.08
C ASN A 479 -22.53 -7.19 16.78
N ASP A 480 -22.02 -6.49 15.78
CA ASP A 480 -21.58 -7.05 14.51
C ASP A 480 -20.48 -6.18 13.88
N GLY A 481 -19.92 -6.67 12.78
CA GLY A 481 -18.82 -6.04 12.07
C GLY A 481 -19.17 -4.82 11.23
N ILE A 482 -18.25 -4.52 10.31
CA ILE A 482 -18.31 -3.41 9.37
C ILE A 482 -18.30 -3.92 7.93
N TRP A 483 -18.79 -3.06 7.04
CA TRP A 483 -18.71 -3.25 5.60
C TRP A 483 -18.51 -1.90 4.91
N PHE A 484 -18.15 -1.94 3.63
CA PHE A 484 -17.82 -0.78 2.82
C PHE A 484 -18.67 -0.74 1.55
N MET A 485 -19.24 0.43 1.28
CA MET A 485 -19.86 0.78 0.00
C MET A 485 -18.89 1.64 -0.80
N GLY A 486 -18.35 1.12 -1.89
CA GLY A 486 -17.69 1.89 -2.93
C GLY A 486 -18.64 2.20 -4.07
N TYR A 487 -18.62 3.42 -4.60
CA TYR A 487 -19.31 3.73 -5.85
C TYR A 487 -18.56 4.73 -6.72
N LYS A 488 -18.73 4.59 -8.04
CA LYS A 488 -18.18 5.48 -9.05
C LYS A 488 -19.18 5.67 -10.17
N VAL A 489 -19.35 6.91 -10.62
CA VAL A 489 -20.20 7.25 -11.76
C VAL A 489 -19.35 7.88 -12.85
N SER A 490 -19.41 7.31 -14.05
CA SER A 490 -18.70 7.81 -15.23
C SER A 490 -19.68 8.20 -16.34
N ASN A 491 -19.19 8.96 -17.33
CA ASN A 491 -19.96 9.31 -18.52
C ASN A 491 -19.18 8.82 -19.75
N PRO A 492 -19.24 7.51 -20.07
CA PRO A 492 -18.40 6.90 -21.12
C PRO A 492 -18.77 7.41 -22.52
N THR A 493 -20.01 7.87 -22.70
CA THR A 493 -20.50 8.50 -23.93
C THR A 493 -21.54 9.53 -23.56
N THR A 494 -21.53 10.69 -24.22
CA THR A 494 -22.48 11.79 -23.96
C THR A 494 -23.92 11.29 -23.86
N GLY A 495 -24.55 11.52 -22.72
CA GLY A 495 -25.93 11.12 -22.44
C GLY A 495 -26.10 9.70 -21.87
N VAL A 496 -25.00 8.96 -21.69
CA VAL A 496 -24.97 7.67 -20.98
C VAL A 496 -24.12 7.82 -19.73
N TRP A 497 -24.69 7.43 -18.59
CA TRP A 497 -24.03 7.45 -17.29
C TRP A 497 -23.86 6.04 -16.80
N HIS A 498 -22.63 5.62 -16.57
CA HIS A 498 -22.32 4.30 -16.02
C HIS A 498 -22.21 4.40 -14.50
N TYR A 499 -22.97 3.57 -13.80
CA TYR A 499 -22.95 3.45 -12.34
C TYR A 499 -22.31 2.13 -11.96
N GLU A 500 -21.21 2.19 -11.22
CA GLU A 500 -20.50 1.02 -10.68
C GLU A 500 -20.53 1.10 -9.15
N TYR A 501 -21.01 0.04 -8.51
CA TYR A 501 -21.06 -0.11 -7.05
C TYR A 501 -20.26 -1.36 -6.65
N ALA A 502 -19.57 -1.28 -5.51
CA ALA A 502 -18.84 -2.38 -4.90
C ALA A 502 -19.19 -2.45 -3.41
N LEU A 503 -19.69 -3.59 -2.95
CA LEU A 503 -20.03 -3.83 -1.54
C LEU A 503 -19.05 -4.85 -0.98
N TYR A 504 -18.18 -4.42 -0.07
CA TYR A 504 -17.21 -5.27 0.62
C TYR A 504 -17.65 -5.53 2.06
N ASN A 505 -17.91 -6.79 2.39
CA ASN A 505 -18.13 -7.21 3.77
C ASN A 505 -16.76 -7.54 4.39
N GLU A 506 -16.29 -6.73 5.34
CA GLU A 506 -15.02 -7.02 6.02
C GLU A 506 -15.23 -8.10 7.09
N ASN A 507 -16.15 -7.88 8.03
CA ASN A 507 -16.39 -8.79 9.15
C ASN A 507 -17.83 -8.84 9.68
N LEU A 508 -18.84 -8.51 8.86
CA LEU A 508 -20.25 -8.77 9.21
C LEU A 508 -20.53 -10.28 9.22
N ASP A 509 -20.90 -10.81 10.37
CA ASP A 509 -21.37 -12.19 10.52
C ASP A 509 -22.73 -12.37 9.82
N ARG A 510 -23.64 -11.39 9.98
CA ARG A 510 -24.98 -11.43 9.36
C ARG A 510 -24.97 -11.52 7.84
N SER A 511 -23.86 -11.11 7.19
CA SER A 511 -23.70 -11.06 5.74
C SER A 511 -24.69 -10.10 5.04
N ILE A 512 -24.59 -9.92 3.72
CA ILE A 512 -25.48 -9.04 2.94
C ILE A 512 -26.24 -9.85 1.88
N GLN A 513 -27.57 -9.74 1.85
CA GLN A 513 -28.45 -10.56 1.01
C GLN A 513 -29.12 -9.82 -0.15
N SER A 514 -29.19 -8.49 -0.08
CA SER A 514 -29.81 -7.64 -1.12
C SER A 514 -29.12 -6.28 -1.20
N PHE A 515 -29.23 -5.66 -2.37
CA PHE A 515 -28.81 -4.28 -2.60
C PHE A 515 -29.79 -3.59 -3.54
N SER A 516 -30.26 -2.41 -3.18
CA SER A 516 -31.24 -1.64 -3.93
C SER A 516 -30.78 -0.19 -4.16
N VAL A 517 -30.79 0.23 -5.43
CA VAL A 517 -30.48 1.60 -5.84
C VAL A 517 -31.77 2.29 -6.28
N PRO A 518 -32.17 3.42 -5.67
CA PRO A 518 -33.32 4.18 -6.12
C PRO A 518 -33.08 4.82 -7.49
N LEU A 519 -34.11 4.84 -8.32
CA LEU A 519 -34.10 5.44 -9.65
C LEU A 519 -34.97 6.68 -9.66
N GLY A 520 -34.52 7.71 -10.37
CA GLY A 520 -35.31 8.91 -10.64
C GLY A 520 -36.52 8.61 -11.54
N ALA A 521 -37.52 9.48 -11.50
CA ALA A 521 -38.69 9.35 -12.37
C ALA A 521 -38.27 9.37 -13.85
N ALA A 522 -38.79 8.41 -14.63
CA ALA A 522 -38.54 8.25 -16.06
C ALA A 522 -37.07 8.01 -16.47
N VAL A 523 -36.24 7.50 -15.55
CA VAL A 523 -34.89 7.00 -15.89
C VAL A 523 -35.00 5.71 -16.68
N ASN A 524 -34.32 5.64 -17.83
CA ASN A 524 -34.14 4.39 -18.56
C ASN A 524 -32.78 3.79 -18.21
N ILE A 525 -32.78 2.52 -17.82
CA ILE A 525 -31.55 1.78 -17.48
C ILE A 525 -31.23 0.71 -18.53
N SER A 526 -29.95 0.44 -18.73
CA SER A 526 -29.46 -0.63 -19.62
C SER A 526 -28.13 -1.20 -19.09
N ASN A 527 -27.53 -2.18 -19.78
CA ASN A 527 -26.24 -2.78 -19.42
C ASN A 527 -26.11 -3.19 -17.95
N ILE A 528 -27.19 -3.75 -17.40
CA ILE A 528 -27.25 -4.25 -16.04
C ILE A 528 -26.35 -5.48 -15.92
N ASP A 529 -25.44 -5.47 -14.95
CA ASP A 529 -24.50 -6.56 -14.73
C ASP A 529 -24.16 -6.73 -13.24
N PHE A 530 -23.66 -7.91 -12.90
CA PHE A 530 -23.34 -8.36 -11.55
C PHE A 530 -22.04 -9.16 -11.58
N HIS A 531 -21.17 -8.93 -10.60
CA HIS A 531 -19.97 -9.74 -10.43
C HIS A 531 -19.75 -10.13 -8.96
N ALA A 532 -19.34 -11.38 -8.75
CA ALA A 532 -18.90 -11.94 -7.49
C ALA A 532 -17.70 -12.86 -7.75
N PRO A 533 -16.76 -12.98 -6.79
CA PRO A 533 -15.64 -13.90 -6.92
C PRO A 533 -16.10 -15.37 -6.92
N PRO A 534 -15.29 -16.31 -7.46
CA PRO A 534 -15.63 -17.72 -7.45
C PRO A 534 -15.63 -18.29 -6.02
N GLN A 535 -16.72 -18.95 -5.62
CA GLN A 535 -16.78 -19.70 -4.37
C GLN A 535 -15.97 -21.01 -4.45
N GLU A 536 -15.46 -21.45 -3.30
CA GLU A 536 -14.94 -22.82 -3.18
C GLU A 536 -16.08 -23.84 -3.35
N PRO A 537 -15.86 -24.94 -4.11
CA PRO A 537 -16.79 -26.06 -4.12
C PRO A 537 -16.99 -26.65 -2.72
N GLY A 538 -18.06 -27.42 -2.55
CA GLY A 538 -18.31 -28.15 -1.31
C GLY A 538 -17.28 -29.23 -1.04
N TRP A 539 -16.83 -29.29 0.20
CA TRP A 539 -15.85 -30.27 0.70
C TRP A 539 -16.31 -30.87 2.02
N ALA A 540 -15.87 -32.09 2.31
CA ALA A 540 -16.08 -32.67 3.63
C ALA A 540 -15.56 -31.72 4.72
N ASN A 541 -16.36 -31.53 5.78
CA ASN A 541 -16.05 -30.69 6.93
C ASN A 541 -15.79 -29.20 6.60
N ASP A 542 -16.44 -28.66 5.56
CA ASP A 542 -16.29 -27.24 5.18
C ASP A 542 -17.12 -26.25 6.02
N GLY A 543 -17.91 -26.73 6.99
CA GLY A 543 -18.72 -25.90 7.89
C GLY A 543 -20.00 -25.33 7.28
N THR A 544 -20.22 -25.49 5.97
CA THR A 544 -21.48 -25.15 5.32
C THR A 544 -22.53 -26.24 5.54
N VAL A 545 -23.80 -25.91 5.27
CA VAL A 545 -24.87 -26.90 5.40
C VAL A 545 -24.62 -28.08 4.48
N ASN A 546 -24.54 -29.28 5.08
CA ASN A 546 -24.29 -30.55 4.40
C ASN A 546 -22.99 -30.58 3.57
N ASN A 547 -21.98 -29.79 3.92
CA ASN A 547 -20.67 -29.81 3.25
C ASN A 547 -20.79 -29.52 1.73
N GLN A 548 -21.65 -28.58 1.35
CA GLN A 548 -21.99 -28.29 -0.06
C GLN A 548 -21.30 -27.03 -0.60
N GLY A 549 -20.53 -26.32 0.23
CA GLY A 549 -19.97 -25.02 -0.11
C GLY A 549 -21.04 -23.94 -0.18
N TYR A 550 -20.59 -22.69 -0.34
CA TYR A 550 -21.49 -21.57 -0.64
C TYR A 550 -21.86 -21.58 -2.13
N SER A 551 -23.09 -21.15 -2.41
CA SER A 551 -23.61 -21.03 -3.77
C SER A 551 -22.91 -19.91 -4.54
N SER A 552 -22.59 -20.16 -5.80
CA SER A 552 -22.15 -19.13 -6.76
C SER A 552 -23.28 -18.64 -7.68
N THR A 553 -24.55 -18.97 -7.37
CA THR A 553 -25.70 -18.54 -8.20
C THR A 553 -25.72 -17.00 -8.28
N PRO A 554 -25.71 -16.41 -9.50
CA PRO A 554 -25.78 -14.95 -9.66
C PRO A 554 -27.03 -14.35 -9.00
N TRP A 555 -26.91 -13.13 -8.48
CA TRP A 555 -28.06 -12.45 -7.86
C TRP A 555 -29.13 -12.16 -8.90
N ALA A 556 -30.39 -12.39 -8.53
CA ALA A 556 -31.53 -12.01 -9.35
C ALA A 556 -31.66 -10.49 -9.36
N VAL A 557 -31.93 -9.90 -10.53
CA VAL A 557 -32.19 -8.46 -10.65
C VAL A 557 -33.66 -8.19 -10.93
N THR A 558 -34.24 -7.26 -10.18
CA THR A 558 -35.61 -6.78 -10.36
C THR A 558 -35.61 -5.26 -10.52
N PRO A 559 -35.61 -4.75 -11.77
CA PRO A 559 -35.83 -3.33 -12.01
C PRO A 559 -37.33 -3.00 -11.97
N VAL A 560 -37.68 -1.96 -11.23
CA VAL A 560 -39.01 -1.35 -11.18
C VAL A 560 -38.89 0.15 -11.49
N SER A 561 -40.01 0.88 -11.49
CA SER A 561 -40.03 2.28 -11.95
C SER A 561 -39.21 3.25 -11.08
N ASP A 562 -38.95 2.90 -9.82
CA ASP A 562 -38.33 3.76 -8.81
C ASP A 562 -37.07 3.13 -8.16
N SER A 563 -36.68 1.93 -8.57
CA SER A 563 -35.49 1.25 -8.04
C SER A 563 -35.02 0.11 -8.94
N ILE A 564 -33.75 -0.25 -8.79
CA ILE A 564 -33.19 -1.51 -9.26
C ILE A 564 -32.64 -2.26 -8.05
N THR A 565 -33.06 -3.52 -7.90
CA THR A 565 -32.68 -4.36 -6.77
C THR A 565 -32.01 -5.63 -7.25
N TRP A 566 -30.89 -5.99 -6.64
CA TRP A 566 -30.27 -7.30 -6.76
C TRP A 566 -30.41 -8.05 -5.44
N ASN A 567 -30.72 -9.34 -5.49
CA ASN A 567 -30.75 -10.18 -4.29
C ASN A 567 -30.46 -11.66 -4.59
N THR A 568 -29.97 -12.37 -3.57
CA THR A 568 -29.93 -13.85 -3.52
C THR A 568 -31.09 -14.39 -2.68
N GLU A 569 -31.19 -15.70 -2.53
CA GLU A 569 -32.13 -16.35 -1.62
C GLU A 569 -31.90 -15.90 -0.17
N THR A 570 -32.97 -15.87 0.62
CA THR A 570 -32.87 -15.64 2.07
C THR A 570 -32.20 -16.82 2.77
N ILE A 571 -31.62 -16.58 3.95
CA ILE A 571 -31.04 -17.66 4.78
C ILE A 571 -32.04 -18.78 5.11
N ALA A 572 -33.34 -18.46 5.19
CA ALA A 572 -34.40 -19.44 5.42
C ALA A 572 -34.67 -20.33 4.20
N GLN A 573 -34.42 -19.83 2.99
CA GLN A 573 -34.57 -20.59 1.75
C GLN A 573 -33.32 -21.41 1.44
N ASN A 574 -32.15 -20.81 1.63
CA ASN A 574 -30.87 -21.45 1.39
C ASN A 574 -29.81 -20.86 2.33
N GLN A 575 -29.39 -21.62 3.33
CA GLN A 575 -28.35 -21.17 4.28
C GLN A 575 -26.98 -21.00 3.61
N ASN A 576 -26.77 -21.68 2.48
CA ASN A 576 -25.57 -21.56 1.66
C ASN A 576 -25.77 -20.57 0.49
N ALA A 577 -26.80 -19.70 0.54
CA ALA A 577 -27.05 -18.69 -0.49
C ALA A 577 -25.81 -17.82 -0.76
N ASN A 578 -25.76 -17.22 -1.95
CA ASN A 578 -24.65 -16.42 -2.43
C ASN A 578 -24.62 -15.02 -1.78
N ALA A 579 -24.82 -14.93 -0.48
CA ALA A 579 -24.75 -13.66 0.25
C ALA A 579 -23.31 -13.11 0.23
N ILE A 580 -23.14 -11.79 0.36
CA ILE A 580 -21.81 -11.19 0.53
C ILE A 580 -21.31 -11.57 1.93
N ARG A 581 -20.50 -12.63 2.00
CA ARG A 581 -19.88 -13.15 3.22
C ARG A 581 -18.61 -12.36 3.56
N PHE A 582 -18.11 -12.50 4.78
CA PHE A 582 -16.94 -11.74 5.22
C PHE A 582 -15.71 -11.99 4.34
N GLY A 583 -14.90 -10.92 4.21
CA GLY A 583 -13.79 -10.83 3.29
C GLY A 583 -14.17 -11.03 1.81
N THR A 584 -15.42 -10.73 1.41
CA THR A 584 -15.83 -10.75 -0.01
C THR A 584 -16.44 -9.42 -0.48
N LEU A 585 -16.22 -9.09 -1.76
CA LEU A 585 -16.64 -7.87 -2.44
C LEU A 585 -17.42 -8.22 -3.71
N TYR A 586 -18.65 -7.70 -3.81
CA TYR A 586 -19.54 -7.94 -4.96
C TYR A 586 -19.79 -6.62 -5.68
N ASN A 587 -19.87 -6.69 -7.00
CA ASN A 587 -20.11 -5.53 -7.86
C ASN A 587 -21.50 -5.55 -8.47
N PHE A 588 -22.11 -4.36 -8.55
CA PHE A 588 -23.41 -4.13 -9.18
C PHE A 588 -23.30 -2.92 -10.09
N ARG A 589 -23.80 -3.05 -11.32
CA ARG A 589 -23.63 -1.98 -12.31
C ARG A 589 -24.78 -1.90 -13.28
N PHE A 590 -24.98 -0.70 -13.81
CA PHE A 590 -25.92 -0.42 -14.89
C PHE A 590 -25.56 0.92 -15.55
N ASP A 591 -26.05 1.12 -16.76
CA ASP A 591 -26.05 2.40 -17.44
C ASP A 591 -27.41 3.07 -17.31
N ALA A 592 -27.44 4.40 -17.25
CA ALA A 592 -28.66 5.19 -17.30
C ALA A 592 -28.57 6.36 -18.28
N ASP A 593 -29.72 6.82 -18.76
CA ASP A 593 -29.84 8.01 -19.61
C ASP A 593 -29.87 9.33 -18.82
N GLN A 594 -29.71 9.27 -17.50
CA GLN A 594 -29.74 10.43 -16.60
C GLN A 594 -28.50 10.51 -15.69
N PRO A 595 -28.05 11.73 -15.34
CA PRO A 595 -26.94 11.96 -14.41
C PRO A 595 -27.27 11.53 -12.98
N PRO A 596 -26.23 11.31 -12.15
CA PRO A 596 -26.43 10.91 -10.75
C PRO A 596 -27.17 11.98 -9.96
N GLN A 597 -28.05 11.53 -9.08
CA GLN A 597 -28.73 12.34 -8.08
C GLN A 597 -28.36 11.82 -6.69
N SER A 598 -28.34 12.71 -5.68
CA SER A 598 -28.14 12.29 -4.30
C SER A 598 -29.35 11.49 -3.81
N ALA A 599 -29.12 10.26 -3.40
CA ALA A 599 -30.11 9.38 -2.83
C ALA A 599 -29.44 8.36 -1.88
N ASN A 600 -30.24 7.72 -1.03
CA ASN A 600 -29.78 6.64 -0.18
C ASN A 600 -30.10 5.30 -0.83
N ALA A 601 -29.08 4.48 -1.07
CA ALA A 601 -29.27 3.07 -1.42
C ALA A 601 -29.61 2.26 -0.15
N THR A 602 -30.24 1.09 -0.31
CA THR A 602 -30.64 0.20 0.80
C THR A 602 -30.06 -1.20 0.64
#